data_AF-A0A7S3HWY1-F1
#
_entry.id   AF-A0A7S3HWY1-F1
#
_cell.length_a   1.000
_cell.length_b   1.000
_cell.length_c   1.000
_cell.angle_alpha   90.00
_cell.angle_beta   90.00
_cell.angle_gamma   90.00
#
_symmetry.space_group_name_H-M   'P 1'
#
loop_
_entity.id
_entity.type
_entity.pdbx_description
1 polymer ?
#
loop_
_entity_poly.entity_id
_entity_poly.type
_entity_poly.pdbx_seq_one_letter_code
_entity_poly.pdbx_strand_id
1 'polypeptide(L)'
;MIGLAFVFMFGISSYTGDTIFSDGTTRIFAAFGSCFTLLKLLDWLRLFEQTAFYVLLVGETLSDIKFFLLVLFITLMMFGAPMLMLNSNDASLIGSTFNFWFLDMLFNQYLLALGEFSTLDNFADNDQGKLAYLFFIFATFISQLTILNMLITVMGDTYERITENTEVNATMTKLTIMNDMNALLPHETSSKQKDVYLFVTMPLNDDGDDNDSWEGSLKKIVRVVDKNTQ
;
A
#
# COMPACT_ATOMS: atom_id res chain seq x y z
N MET A 1 -9.21 -12.59 18.71
CA MET A 1 -10.46 -11.99 19.24
C MET A 1 -10.26 -10.92 20.32
N ILE A 2 -9.24 -11.03 21.21
CA ILE A 2 -9.05 -10.11 22.34
C ILE A 2 -8.82 -8.64 21.92
N GLY A 3 -8.08 -8.39 20.83
CA GLY A 3 -7.84 -7.02 20.34
C GLY A 3 -9.10 -6.30 19.85
N LEU A 4 -10.03 -7.03 19.20
CA LEU A 4 -11.30 -6.47 18.74
C LEU A 4 -12.20 -6.08 19.92
N ALA A 5 -12.27 -6.94 20.94
CA ALA A 5 -12.99 -6.66 22.17
C ALA A 5 -12.40 -5.44 22.90
N PHE A 6 -11.07 -5.27 22.87
CA PHE A 6 -10.39 -4.11 23.46
C PHE A 6 -10.78 -2.81 22.75
N VAL A 7 -10.90 -2.79 21.42
CA VAL A 7 -11.33 -1.60 20.67
C VAL A 7 -12.80 -1.28 20.89
N PHE A 8 -13.67 -2.29 20.89
CA PHE A 8 -15.07 -2.06 21.21
C PHE A 8 -15.21 -1.55 22.65
N MET A 9 -14.42 -2.04 23.60
CA MET A 9 -14.44 -1.58 24.98
C MET A 9 -13.88 -0.15 25.14
N PHE A 10 -12.78 0.20 24.48
CA PHE A 10 -12.22 1.58 24.46
C PHE A 10 -13.10 2.56 23.68
N GLY A 11 -13.70 2.11 22.58
CA GLY A 11 -14.65 2.89 21.77
C GLY A 11 -15.93 3.18 22.54
N ILE A 12 -16.51 2.17 23.21
CA ILE A 12 -17.70 2.36 24.06
C ILE A 12 -17.35 3.18 25.32
N SER A 13 -16.16 3.01 25.90
CA SER A 13 -15.69 3.80 27.05
C SER A 13 -15.38 5.26 26.73
N SER A 14 -15.04 5.59 25.47
CA SER A 14 -14.87 6.98 25.04
C SER A 14 -16.20 7.65 24.66
N TYR A 15 -17.21 6.85 24.28
CA TYR A 15 -18.56 7.32 23.96
C TYR A 15 -19.49 7.45 25.19
N THR A 16 -19.28 6.60 26.19
CA THR A 16 -19.98 6.67 27.49
C THR A 16 -19.20 7.65 28.36
N GLY A 17 -19.70 8.88 28.48
CA GLY A 17 -19.01 10.04 29.05
C GLY A 17 -18.66 9.99 30.56
N ASP A 18 -18.11 8.88 31.05
CA ASP A 18 -17.54 8.80 32.39
C ASP A 18 -16.13 9.40 32.38
N THR A 19 -16.10 10.71 32.62
CA THR A 19 -15.20 11.54 33.46
C THR A 19 -13.76 11.11 33.83
N ILE A 20 -13.10 10.16 33.16
CA ILE A 20 -11.69 9.79 33.46
C ILE A 20 -10.69 10.38 32.44
N PHE A 21 -11.15 10.86 31.28
CA PHE A 21 -10.27 11.48 30.27
C PHE A 21 -10.89 12.75 29.66
N SER A 22 -10.62 13.89 30.29
CA SER A 22 -11.05 15.23 29.84
C SER A 22 -10.16 15.84 28.74
N ASP A 23 -9.05 15.20 28.37
CA ASP A 23 -8.07 15.78 27.45
C ASP A 23 -8.30 15.38 25.98
N GLY A 24 -8.31 16.35 25.07
CA GLY A 24 -8.40 16.10 23.62
C GLY A 24 -7.31 15.13 23.11
N THR A 25 -6.16 15.10 23.77
CA THR A 25 -5.03 14.23 23.48
C THR A 25 -5.38 12.74 23.59
N THR A 26 -6.18 12.33 24.58
CA THR A 26 -6.52 10.90 24.75
C THR A 26 -7.50 10.41 23.69
N ARG A 27 -8.38 11.29 23.21
CA ARG A 27 -9.28 10.99 22.08
C ARG A 27 -8.51 10.79 20.78
N ILE A 28 -7.48 11.60 20.54
CA ILE A 28 -6.59 11.44 19.39
C ILE A 28 -5.88 10.08 19.45
N PHE A 29 -5.28 9.73 20.59
CA PHE A 29 -4.63 8.43 20.75
C PHE A 29 -5.61 7.26 20.64
N ALA A 30 -6.83 7.39 21.17
CA ALA A 30 -7.87 6.37 21.03
C ALA A 30 -8.31 6.18 19.57
N ALA A 31 -8.42 7.25 18.79
CA ALA A 31 -8.75 7.19 17.35
C ALA A 31 -7.64 6.52 16.54
N PHE A 32 -6.37 6.84 16.82
CA PHE A 32 -5.25 6.12 16.19
C PHE A 32 -5.22 4.65 16.61
N GLY A 33 -5.43 4.35 17.89
CA GLY A 33 -5.46 2.98 18.41
C GLY A 33 -6.58 2.12 17.79
N SER A 34 -7.77 2.70 17.60
CA SER A 34 -8.87 2.00 16.94
C SER A 34 -8.58 1.75 15.46
N CYS A 35 -7.98 2.72 14.75
CA CYS A 35 -7.54 2.57 13.37
C CYS A 35 -6.50 1.44 13.20
N PHE A 36 -5.44 1.43 14.02
CA PHE A 36 -4.41 0.38 13.95
C PHE A 36 -4.95 -1.01 14.27
N THR A 37 -5.94 -1.12 15.14
CA THR A 37 -6.53 -2.42 15.45
C THR A 37 -7.42 -2.92 14.31
N LEU A 38 -8.08 -2.03 13.57
CA LEU A 38 -8.78 -2.40 12.34
C LEU A 38 -7.78 -2.85 11.26
N LEU A 39 -6.58 -2.26 11.18
CA LEU A 39 -5.51 -2.80 10.32
C LEU A 39 -5.10 -4.21 10.75
N LYS A 40 -4.95 -4.48 12.06
CA LYS A 40 -4.71 -5.85 12.55
C LYS A 40 -5.85 -6.83 12.27
N LEU A 41 -7.08 -6.35 12.10
CA LEU A 41 -8.18 -7.20 11.65
C LEU A 41 -7.97 -7.68 10.21
N LEU A 42 -7.31 -6.89 9.34
CA LEU A 42 -6.90 -7.34 8.01
C LEU A 42 -5.88 -8.49 8.09
N ASP A 43 -4.96 -8.46 9.06
CA ASP A 43 -4.00 -9.56 9.27
C ASP A 43 -4.71 -10.86 9.69
N TRP A 44 -5.83 -10.78 10.42
CA TRP A 44 -6.61 -11.98 10.76
C TRP A 44 -7.30 -12.61 9.55
N LEU A 45 -7.57 -11.84 8.48
CA LEU A 45 -8.07 -12.39 7.22
C LEU A 45 -7.05 -13.31 6.54
N ARG A 46 -5.77 -13.24 6.92
CA ARG A 46 -4.74 -14.20 6.50
C ARG A 46 -5.03 -15.63 6.96
N LEU A 47 -5.86 -15.82 8.00
CA LEU A 47 -6.22 -17.15 8.52
C LEU A 47 -7.12 -17.94 7.56
N PHE A 48 -7.96 -17.27 6.78
CA PHE A 48 -8.85 -17.94 5.82
C PHE A 48 -8.16 -18.08 4.47
N GLU A 49 -8.05 -19.31 3.96
CA GLU A 49 -7.32 -19.62 2.72
C GLU A 49 -7.79 -18.79 1.52
N GLN A 50 -9.09 -18.50 1.42
CA GLN A 50 -9.65 -17.69 0.33
C GLN A 50 -9.32 -16.19 0.43
N THR A 51 -9.18 -15.62 1.64
CA THR A 51 -8.85 -14.20 1.83
C THR A 51 -7.36 -13.93 2.00
N ALA A 52 -6.58 -14.96 2.34
CA ALA A 52 -5.13 -14.87 2.52
C ALA A 52 -4.41 -14.40 1.24
N PHE A 53 -4.87 -14.85 0.07
CA PHE A 53 -4.35 -14.40 -1.22
C PHE A 53 -4.45 -12.88 -1.38
N TYR A 54 -5.61 -12.29 -1.09
CA TYR A 54 -5.82 -10.85 -1.22
C TYR A 54 -4.99 -10.05 -0.22
N VAL A 55 -4.85 -10.53 1.02
CA VAL A 55 -4.00 -9.86 2.03
C VAL A 55 -2.54 -9.86 1.60
N LEU A 56 -2.05 -10.97 1.04
CA LEU A 56 -0.69 -11.08 0.51
C LEU A 56 -0.48 -10.15 -0.70
N LEU A 57 -1.45 -10.09 -1.60
CA LEU A 57 -1.45 -9.16 -2.72
C LEU A 57 -1.38 -7.70 -2.26
N VAL A 58 -2.18 -7.30 -1.28
CA VAL A 58 -2.13 -5.95 -0.71
C VAL A 58 -0.77 -5.66 -0.05
N GLY A 59 -0.20 -6.63 0.67
CA GLY A 59 1.11 -6.46 1.31
C GLY A 59 2.24 -6.24 0.31
N GLU A 60 2.27 -7.03 -0.76
CA GLU A 60 3.31 -6.95 -1.79
C GLU A 60 3.17 -5.67 -2.62
N THR A 61 1.94 -5.32 -3.01
CA THR A 61 1.67 -4.08 -3.77
C THR A 61 2.03 -2.82 -2.98
N LEU A 62 1.85 -2.81 -1.66
CA LEU A 62 2.32 -1.73 -0.78
C LEU A 62 3.86 -1.66 -0.70
N SER A 63 4.57 -2.76 -0.96
CA SER A 63 6.03 -2.73 -1.06
C SER A 63 6.48 -2.16 -2.41
N ASP A 64 5.81 -2.55 -3.48
CA ASP A 64 6.17 -2.17 -4.86
C ASP A 64 5.86 -0.69 -5.15
N ILE A 65 4.82 -0.12 -4.51
CA ILE A 65 4.46 1.29 -4.66
C ILE A 65 5.50 2.27 -4.07
N LYS A 66 6.47 1.82 -3.28
CA LYS A 66 7.47 2.72 -2.62
C LYS A 66 8.30 3.51 -3.64
N PHE A 67 8.80 2.83 -4.68
CA PHE A 67 9.57 3.48 -5.73
C PHE A 67 8.70 4.40 -6.59
N PHE A 68 7.45 4.00 -6.81
CA PHE A 68 6.44 4.82 -7.47
C PHE A 68 6.13 6.11 -6.69
N LEU A 69 5.99 6.03 -5.38
CA LEU A 69 5.72 7.19 -4.52
C LEU A 69 6.86 8.21 -4.58
N LEU A 70 8.11 7.76 -4.72
CA LEU A 70 9.26 8.65 -4.93
C LEU A 70 9.13 9.43 -6.25
N VAL A 71 8.78 8.75 -7.35
CA VAL A 71 8.57 9.41 -8.65
C VAL A 71 7.39 10.39 -8.56
N LEU A 72 6.28 9.99 -7.94
CA LEU A 72 5.14 10.86 -7.68
C LEU A 72 5.56 12.10 -6.88
N PHE A 73 6.34 11.94 -5.81
CA PHE A 73 6.84 13.05 -5.01
C PHE A 73 7.69 14.04 -5.83
N ILE A 74 8.59 13.55 -6.70
CA ILE A 74 9.38 14.40 -7.59
C ILE A 74 8.48 15.17 -8.56
N THR A 75 7.46 14.51 -9.14
CA THR A 75 6.54 15.18 -10.07
C THR A 75 5.65 16.22 -9.38
N LEU A 76 5.22 15.98 -8.13
CA LEU A 76 4.51 16.97 -7.32
C LEU A 76 5.38 18.22 -7.10
N MET A 77 6.67 18.03 -6.80
CA MET A 77 7.61 19.14 -6.62
C MET A 77 7.90 19.89 -7.93
N MET A 78 8.02 19.17 -9.05
CA MET A 78 8.30 19.73 -10.37
C MET A 78 7.22 20.69 -10.85
N PHE A 79 5.95 20.37 -10.64
CA PHE A 79 4.81 21.22 -11.05
C PHE A 79 4.29 22.13 -9.94
N GLY A 80 4.49 21.76 -8.67
CA GLY A 80 4.10 22.58 -7.52
C GLY A 80 4.91 23.87 -7.40
N ALA A 81 6.22 23.83 -7.64
CA ALA A 81 7.08 25.00 -7.49
C ALA A 81 6.78 26.14 -8.50
N PRO A 82 6.62 25.87 -9.81
CA PRO A 82 6.16 26.90 -10.76
C PRO A 82 4.79 27.48 -10.40
N MET A 83 3.88 26.65 -9.90
CA MET A 83 2.53 27.08 -9.52
C MET A 83 2.54 28.02 -8.30
N LEU A 84 3.43 27.77 -7.33
CA LEU A 84 3.66 28.68 -6.21
C LEU A 84 4.26 30.02 -6.65
N MET A 85 5.24 30.00 -7.58
CA MET A 85 5.85 31.23 -8.10
C MET A 85 4.84 32.09 -8.86
N LEU A 86 3.86 31.48 -9.51
CA LEU A 86 2.81 32.19 -10.21
C LEU A 86 1.76 32.80 -9.26
N ASN A 87 1.71 32.31 -8.02
CA ASN A 87 0.75 32.72 -6.99
C ASN A 87 1.26 33.85 -6.07
N SER A 88 2.46 34.39 -6.32
CA SER A 88 3.14 35.28 -5.36
C SER A 88 2.67 36.75 -5.37
N ASN A 89 1.63 37.11 -6.13
CA ASN A 89 1.38 38.52 -6.47
C ASN A 89 0.19 39.22 -5.80
N ASP A 90 -0.71 38.54 -5.09
CA ASP A 90 -1.56 39.18 -4.07
C ASP A 90 -2.43 38.16 -3.31
N ALA A 91 -2.62 38.42 -2.02
CA ALA A 91 -3.63 37.88 -1.11
C ALA A 91 -4.05 36.39 -1.26
N SER A 92 -3.38 35.49 -0.54
CA SER A 92 -3.96 34.21 -0.03
C SER A 92 -4.95 33.49 -0.97
N LEU A 93 -4.57 33.28 -2.23
CA LEU A 93 -5.36 32.54 -3.23
C LEU A 93 -5.27 31.01 -3.05
N ILE A 94 -4.48 30.56 -2.09
CA ILE A 94 -4.48 29.20 -1.56
C ILE A 94 -4.93 29.34 -0.11
N GLY A 95 -6.01 28.65 0.27
CA GLY A 95 -6.40 28.57 1.67
C GLY A 95 -5.20 28.03 2.44
N SER A 96 -4.55 28.87 3.24
CA SER A 96 -3.39 28.50 4.04
C SER A 96 -3.85 27.53 5.12
N THR A 97 -3.92 26.26 4.75
CA THR A 97 -4.40 25.19 5.62
C THR A 97 -3.28 24.86 6.61
N PHE A 98 -2.03 25.05 6.18
CA PHE A 98 -0.85 24.90 7.02
C PHE A 98 -0.08 26.23 7.08
N ASN A 99 0.52 26.54 8.22
CA ASN A 99 1.35 27.75 8.38
C ASN A 99 2.74 27.63 7.70
N PHE A 100 2.87 26.72 6.72
CA PHE A 100 4.10 26.38 6.03
C PHE A 100 3.88 26.38 4.51
N TRP A 101 4.52 27.35 3.82
CA TRP A 101 4.42 27.53 2.37
C TRP A 101 4.70 26.25 1.56
N PHE A 102 5.62 25.42 2.05
CA PHE A 102 6.02 24.17 1.42
C PHE A 102 4.92 23.09 1.51
N LEU A 103 4.28 22.96 2.67
CA LEU A 103 3.21 21.97 2.87
C LEU A 103 1.94 22.38 2.13
N ASP A 104 1.63 23.68 2.09
CA ASP A 104 0.52 24.20 1.30
C ASP A 104 0.73 23.95 -0.20
N MET A 105 1.95 24.11 -0.71
CA MET A 105 2.30 23.79 -2.10
C MET A 105 2.08 22.30 -2.41
N LEU A 106 2.59 21.40 -1.56
CA LEU A 106 2.43 19.96 -1.74
C LEU A 106 0.97 19.52 -1.63
N PHE A 107 0.24 20.08 -0.66
CA PHE A 107 -1.17 19.76 -0.44
C PHE A 107 -2.03 20.20 -1.62
N ASN A 108 -1.85 21.43 -2.11
CA ASN A 108 -2.55 21.94 -3.29
C ASN A 108 -2.26 21.07 -4.52
N GLN A 109 -0.98 20.77 -4.79
CA GLN A 109 -0.61 19.93 -5.93
C GLN A 109 -1.13 18.48 -5.79
N TYR A 110 -1.21 17.96 -4.56
CA TYR A 110 -1.82 16.66 -4.30
C TYR A 110 -3.34 16.66 -4.56
N LEU A 111 -4.06 17.70 -4.12
CA LEU A 111 -5.48 17.87 -4.44
C LEU A 111 -5.72 17.98 -5.95
N LEU A 112 -4.87 18.74 -6.66
CA LEU A 112 -4.88 18.79 -8.12
C LEU A 112 -4.66 17.42 -8.75
N ALA A 113 -3.73 16.62 -8.21
CA ALA A 113 -3.49 15.26 -8.65
C ALA A 113 -4.67 14.32 -8.37
N LEU A 114 -5.47 14.56 -7.32
CA LEU A 114 -6.72 13.84 -7.07
C LEU A 114 -7.88 14.29 -7.98
N GLY A 115 -7.69 15.35 -8.77
CA GLY A 115 -8.71 15.92 -9.65
C GLY A 115 -9.61 16.96 -8.97
N GLU A 116 -9.20 17.49 -7.81
CA GLU A 116 -9.86 18.64 -7.21
C GLU A 116 -9.35 19.92 -7.88
N PHE A 117 -10.28 20.70 -8.43
CA PHE A 117 -9.98 21.88 -9.25
C PHE A 117 -10.31 23.21 -8.56
N SER A 118 -10.56 23.20 -7.25
CA SER A 118 -10.94 24.37 -6.46
C SER A 118 -9.94 25.54 -6.55
N THR A 119 -8.71 25.27 -7.01
CA THR A 119 -7.65 26.26 -7.18
C THR A 119 -7.77 27.03 -8.50
N LEU A 120 -8.47 26.49 -9.51
CA LEU A 120 -8.68 27.15 -10.80
C LEU A 120 -9.53 28.43 -10.70
N ASP A 121 -10.51 28.46 -9.81
CA ASP A 121 -11.38 29.63 -9.61
C ASP A 121 -10.59 30.87 -9.18
N ASN A 122 -9.46 30.67 -8.49
CA ASN A 122 -8.61 31.75 -8.01
C ASN A 122 -7.61 32.28 -9.06
N PHE A 123 -7.37 31.54 -10.15
CA PHE A 123 -6.46 31.96 -11.24
C PHE A 123 -7.17 32.69 -12.38
N ALA A 124 -8.51 32.69 -12.41
CA ALA A 124 -9.30 33.34 -13.45
C ALA A 124 -9.20 34.88 -13.44
N ASP A 125 -8.91 35.49 -12.29
CA ASP A 125 -8.88 36.95 -12.10
C ASP A 125 -7.50 37.60 -12.36
N ASN A 126 -6.46 36.82 -12.66
CA ASN A 126 -5.09 37.31 -12.85
C ASN A 126 -4.66 37.38 -14.32
N ASP A 127 -3.93 38.44 -14.71
CA ASP A 127 -3.41 38.65 -16.09
C ASP A 127 -2.46 37.52 -16.55
N GLN A 128 -1.84 36.82 -15.60
CA GLN A 128 -0.97 35.66 -15.84
C GLN A 128 -1.73 34.30 -15.84
N GLY A 129 -3.06 34.32 -15.69
CA GLY A 129 -3.89 33.12 -15.62
C GLY A 129 -3.72 32.20 -16.82
N LYS A 130 -3.48 32.73 -18.02
CA LYS A 130 -3.26 31.92 -19.24
C LYS A 130 -2.06 30.96 -19.13
N LEU A 131 -0.96 31.39 -18.50
CA LEU A 131 0.19 30.53 -18.26
C LEU A 131 -0.11 29.51 -17.17
N ALA A 132 -0.86 29.89 -16.13
CA ALA A 132 -1.32 28.99 -15.08
C ALA A 132 -2.15 27.84 -15.64
N TYR A 133 -3.12 28.15 -16.51
CA TYR A 133 -3.96 27.16 -17.18
C TYR A 133 -3.16 26.18 -18.03
N LEU A 134 -2.13 26.66 -18.73
CA LEU A 134 -1.26 25.80 -19.54
C LEU A 134 -0.48 24.82 -18.64
N PHE A 135 0.18 25.31 -17.59
CA PHE A 135 0.90 24.46 -16.63
C PHE A 135 -0.04 23.49 -15.91
N PHE A 136 -1.24 23.91 -15.57
CA PHE A 136 -2.27 23.07 -14.95
C PHE A 136 -2.70 21.91 -15.86
N ILE A 137 -2.95 22.16 -17.15
CA ILE A 137 -3.31 21.09 -18.10
C ILE A 137 -2.17 20.08 -18.23
N PHE A 138 -0.92 20.54 -18.32
CA PHE A 138 0.24 19.64 -18.35
C PHE A 138 0.42 18.86 -17.04
N ALA A 139 0.24 19.53 -15.90
CA ALA A 139 0.35 18.91 -14.59
C ALA A 139 -0.69 17.81 -14.41
N THR A 140 -1.97 18.08 -14.72
CA THR A 140 -3.05 17.09 -14.64
C THR A 140 -2.88 15.95 -15.65
N PHE A 141 -2.44 16.25 -16.88
CA PHE A 141 -2.17 15.21 -17.88
C PHE A 141 -1.06 14.26 -17.41
N ILE A 142 0.06 14.79 -16.92
CA ILE A 142 1.18 13.98 -16.46
C ILE A 142 0.82 13.25 -15.16
N SER A 143 0.29 13.95 -14.15
CA SER A 143 0.00 13.34 -12.85
C SER A 143 -1.16 12.36 -12.91
N GLN A 144 -2.24 12.68 -13.61
CA GLN A 144 -3.42 11.82 -13.60
C GLN A 144 -3.37 10.73 -14.66
N LEU A 145 -2.86 11.02 -15.87
CA LEU A 145 -2.84 10.00 -16.93
C LEU A 145 -1.55 9.19 -16.92
N THR A 146 -0.38 9.80 -16.69
CA THR A 146 0.88 9.05 -16.79
C THR A 146 1.14 8.24 -15.52
N ILE A 147 1.00 8.87 -14.35
CA ILE A 147 1.32 8.22 -13.08
C ILE A 147 0.25 7.17 -12.73
N LEU A 148 -1.05 7.43 -12.92
CA LEU A 148 -2.08 6.42 -12.64
C LEU A 148 -1.96 5.21 -13.57
N ASN A 149 -1.64 5.42 -14.86
CA ASN A 149 -1.44 4.31 -15.79
C ASN A 149 -0.18 3.50 -15.44
N MET A 150 0.91 4.15 -15.01
CA MET A 150 2.09 3.45 -14.52
C MET A 150 1.80 2.63 -13.26
N LEU A 151 0.97 3.16 -12.34
CA LEU A 151 0.57 2.44 -11.14
C LEU A 151 -0.15 1.13 -11.49
N ILE A 152 -1.07 1.17 -12.45
CA ILE A 152 -1.80 -0.02 -12.90
C ILE A 152 -0.85 -1.04 -13.52
N THR A 153 0.17 -0.60 -14.27
CA THR A 153 1.20 -1.50 -14.82
C THR A 153 1.97 -2.22 -13.71
N VAL A 154 2.51 -1.49 -12.74
CA VAL A 154 3.27 -2.08 -11.62
C VAL A 154 2.38 -3.01 -10.78
N MET A 155 1.12 -2.63 -10.56
CA MET A 155 0.13 -3.48 -9.87
C MET A 155 -0.19 -4.75 -10.65
N GLY A 156 -0.26 -4.67 -12.00
CA GLY A 156 -0.45 -5.81 -12.88
C GLY A 156 0.70 -6.82 -12.80
N ASP A 157 1.94 -6.34 -12.86
CA ASP A 157 3.14 -7.18 -12.74
C ASP A 157 3.19 -7.88 -11.37
N THR A 158 2.85 -7.15 -10.30
CA THR A 158 2.78 -7.69 -8.93
C THR A 158 1.70 -8.76 -8.80
N TYR A 159 0.54 -8.52 -9.39
CA TYR A 159 -0.58 -9.46 -9.39
C TYR A 159 -0.21 -10.76 -10.11
N GLU A 160 0.44 -10.68 -11.27
CA GLU A 160 0.89 -11.85 -12.04
C GLU A 160 1.93 -12.66 -11.24
N ARG A 161 2.93 -12.00 -10.65
CA ARG A 161 3.97 -12.63 -9.79
C ARG A 161 3.38 -13.41 -8.62
N ILE A 162 2.39 -12.83 -7.94
CA ILE A 162 1.77 -13.46 -6.77
C ILE A 162 0.83 -14.59 -7.19
N THR A 163 0.12 -14.42 -8.29
CA THR A 163 -0.79 -15.45 -8.83
C THR A 163 -0.02 -16.72 -9.20
N GLU A 164 1.14 -16.60 -9.86
CA GLU A 164 1.99 -17.75 -10.21
C GLU A 164 2.47 -18.51 -8.96
N ASN A 165 2.73 -17.81 -7.85
CA ASN A 165 3.26 -18.39 -6.62
C ASN A 165 2.20 -18.67 -5.55
N THR A 166 0.90 -18.67 -5.91
CA THR A 166 -0.19 -18.74 -4.93
C THR A 166 -0.12 -20.01 -4.06
N GLU A 167 0.13 -21.18 -4.65
CA GLU A 167 0.16 -22.45 -3.92
C GLU A 167 1.34 -22.54 -2.94
N VAL A 168 2.51 -22.07 -3.37
CA VAL A 168 3.73 -21.99 -2.55
C VAL A 168 3.54 -21.00 -1.40
N ASN A 169 3.01 -19.82 -1.69
CA ASN A 169 2.75 -18.77 -0.71
C ASN A 169 1.67 -19.16 0.32
N ALA A 170 0.65 -19.89 -0.10
CA ALA A 170 -0.37 -20.43 0.79
C ALA A 170 0.24 -21.47 1.76
N THR A 171 1.07 -22.38 1.23
CA THR A 171 1.76 -23.40 2.03
C THR A 171 2.75 -22.77 3.02
N MET A 172 3.55 -21.80 2.57
CA MET A 172 4.50 -21.07 3.41
C MET A 172 3.79 -20.26 4.51
N THR A 173 2.67 -19.62 4.18
CA THR A 173 1.85 -18.91 5.17
C THR A 173 1.31 -19.84 6.24
N LYS A 174 0.79 -21.01 5.84
CA LYS A 174 0.28 -22.02 6.77
C LYS A 174 1.38 -22.53 7.70
N LEU A 175 2.57 -22.81 7.17
CA LEU A 175 3.72 -23.27 7.95
C LEU A 175 4.20 -22.20 8.94
N THR A 176 4.20 -20.93 8.51
CA THR A 176 4.54 -19.79 9.39
C THR A 176 3.56 -19.70 10.56
N ILE A 177 2.26 -19.76 10.30
CA ILE A 177 1.24 -19.73 11.35
C ILE A 177 1.39 -20.93 12.30
N MET A 178 1.67 -22.14 11.78
CA MET A 178 1.92 -23.32 12.59
C MET A 178 3.16 -23.15 13.50
N ASN A 179 4.24 -22.57 12.97
CA ASN A 179 5.44 -22.27 13.76
C ASN A 179 5.17 -21.22 14.85
N ASP A 180 4.39 -20.18 14.56
CA ASP A 180 4.00 -19.17 15.54
C ASP A 180 3.13 -19.77 16.65
N MET A 181 2.23 -20.71 16.31
CA MET A 181 1.43 -21.45 17.29
C MET A 181 2.27 -22.38 18.16
N ASN A 182 3.36 -22.96 17.62
CA ASN A 182 4.25 -23.83 18.39
C ASN A 182 4.88 -23.10 19.58
N ALA A 183 5.17 -21.80 19.46
CA ALA A 183 5.70 -20.99 20.57
C ALA A 183 4.70 -20.76 21.72
N LEU A 184 3.39 -20.93 21.45
CA LEU A 184 2.32 -20.74 22.44
C LEU A 184 1.93 -22.05 23.16
N LEU A 185 2.39 -23.20 22.66
CA LEU A 185 2.14 -24.48 23.31
C LEU A 185 2.98 -24.56 24.59
N PRO A 186 2.36 -24.71 25.78
CA PRO A 186 3.13 -24.93 27.00
C PRO A 186 3.95 -26.21 26.81
N HIS A 187 5.25 -26.10 27.11
CA HIS A 187 6.19 -27.22 27.07
C HIS A 187 5.92 -28.17 28.26
N GLU A 188 4.68 -28.64 28.40
CA GLU A 188 4.26 -29.63 29.38
C GLU A 188 4.89 -30.99 28.98
N THR A 189 6.03 -31.27 29.61
CA THR A 189 6.57 -32.60 29.88
C THR A 189 6.43 -33.63 28.76
N SER A 190 7.41 -33.61 27.85
CA SER A 190 8.34 -34.73 27.66
C SER A 190 7.81 -36.12 28.06
N SER A 191 7.16 -36.84 27.14
CA SER A 191 7.27 -38.32 27.08
C SER A 191 6.48 -39.00 25.95
N LYS A 192 5.45 -38.38 25.35
CA LYS A 192 4.55 -39.11 24.43
C LYS A 192 4.55 -38.71 22.96
N GLN A 193 5.29 -37.70 22.55
CA GLN A 193 5.21 -37.22 21.16
C GLN A 193 6.55 -36.67 20.67
N LYS A 194 7.58 -37.51 20.73
CA LYS A 194 8.84 -37.28 20.01
C LYS A 194 8.94 -38.34 18.91
N ASP A 195 7.94 -38.38 18.04
CA ASP A 195 8.10 -39.10 16.79
C ASP A 195 9.06 -38.28 15.93
N VAL A 196 10.33 -38.69 15.96
CA VAL A 196 11.40 -38.08 15.19
C VAL A 196 11.16 -38.49 13.74
N TYR A 197 10.47 -37.65 12.99
CA TYR A 197 10.31 -37.82 11.56
C TYR A 197 11.58 -37.34 10.84
N LEU A 198 12.29 -38.28 10.22
CA LEU A 198 13.36 -37.96 9.27
C LEU A 198 12.71 -37.64 7.93
N PHE A 199 12.64 -36.36 7.58
CA PHE A 199 12.27 -35.94 6.23
C PHE A 199 13.44 -36.23 5.30
N VAL A 200 13.36 -37.34 4.57
CA VAL A 200 14.28 -37.64 3.47
C VAL A 200 13.76 -36.91 2.24
N THR A 201 14.29 -35.72 1.99
CA THR A 201 14.09 -35.03 0.71
C THR A 201 15.03 -35.65 -0.31
N MET A 202 14.49 -36.38 -1.28
CA MET A 202 15.26 -36.68 -2.50
C MET A 202 15.31 -35.41 -3.34
N PRO A 203 16.47 -35.06 -3.92
CA PRO A 203 16.48 -34.03 -4.95
C PRO A 203 15.49 -34.48 -6.04
N LEU A 204 14.53 -33.63 -6.35
CA LEU A 204 13.83 -33.77 -7.62
C LEU A 204 14.94 -33.62 -8.66
N ASN A 205 15.28 -34.68 -9.39
CA ASN A 205 16.08 -34.54 -10.60
C ASN A 205 15.19 -33.78 -11.59
N ASP A 206 15.18 -32.46 -11.43
CA ASP A 206 14.68 -31.55 -12.43
C ASP A 206 15.87 -31.29 -13.37
N ASP A 207 16.02 -32.16 -14.37
CA ASP A 207 16.85 -31.87 -15.54
C ASP A 207 16.13 -30.80 -16.39
N GLY A 208 15.90 -29.64 -15.78
CA GLY A 208 14.88 -28.67 -16.16
C GLY A 208 15.33 -27.23 -15.98
N ASP A 209 16.58 -26.91 -16.36
CA ASP A 209 17.06 -25.54 -16.61
C ASP A 209 16.78 -24.53 -15.47
N ASP A 210 17.64 -24.56 -14.45
CA ASP A 210 17.78 -23.56 -13.38
C ASP A 210 18.17 -22.18 -13.92
N ASN A 211 17.22 -21.53 -14.59
CA ASN A 211 17.23 -20.10 -14.86
C ASN A 211 15.83 -19.55 -14.54
N ASP A 212 15.42 -19.74 -13.28
CA ASP A 212 14.17 -19.24 -12.69
C ASP A 212 14.28 -17.72 -12.37
N SER A 213 14.84 -16.97 -13.33
CA SER A 213 14.70 -15.52 -13.43
C SER A 213 13.41 -15.29 -14.20
N TRP A 214 12.36 -14.85 -13.51
CA TRP A 214 11.08 -14.42 -14.07
C TRP A 214 11.22 -13.81 -15.48
N GLU A 215 10.88 -14.61 -16.49
CA GLU A 215 10.74 -14.17 -17.87
C GLU A 215 9.24 -14.18 -18.17
N GLY A 216 8.60 -13.00 -18.08
CA GLY A 216 7.14 -12.84 -18.11
C GLY A 216 6.38 -13.68 -19.14
N SER A 217 5.08 -13.90 -18.91
CA SER A 217 4.25 -14.93 -19.57
C SER A 217 4.43 -15.10 -21.09
N LEU A 218 4.71 -14.03 -21.83
CA LEU A 218 4.99 -14.07 -23.27
C LEU A 218 6.24 -14.89 -23.63
N LYS A 219 7.33 -14.76 -22.87
CA LYS A 219 8.58 -15.50 -23.13
C LYS A 219 8.43 -16.99 -22.81
N LYS A 220 7.69 -17.33 -21.76
CA LYS A 220 7.35 -18.73 -21.41
C LYS A 220 6.58 -19.41 -22.53
N ILE A 221 5.62 -18.70 -23.15
CA ILE A 221 4.87 -19.20 -24.32
C ILE A 221 5.79 -19.39 -25.53
N VAL A 222 6.67 -18.43 -25.84
CA VAL A 222 7.62 -18.56 -26.96
C VAL A 222 8.55 -19.76 -26.76
N ARG A 223 9.06 -19.97 -25.55
CA ARG A 223 9.93 -21.10 -25.23
C ARG A 223 9.22 -22.45 -25.37
N VAL A 224 7.95 -22.55 -24.97
CA VAL A 224 7.15 -23.78 -25.15
C VAL A 224 6.85 -24.04 -26.62
N VAL A 225 6.66 -23.00 -27.42
CA VAL A 225 6.49 -23.12 -28.87
C VAL A 225 7.78 -23.64 -29.52
N ASP A 226 8.94 -23.05 -29.19
CA ASP A 226 10.23 -23.46 -29.74
C ASP A 226 10.62 -24.90 -29.36
N LYS A 227 10.19 -25.37 -28.19
CA LYS A 227 10.43 -26.75 -27.73
C LYS A 227 9.52 -27.79 -28.42
N ASN A 228 8.42 -27.36 -29.05
CA ASN A 228 7.51 -28.23 -29.80
C ASN A 228 7.76 -28.23 -31.32
N THR A 229 8.65 -27.37 -31.82
CA THR A 229 9.06 -27.30 -33.24
C THR A 229 10.37 -28.03 -33.55
N GLN A 230 11.00 -28.67 -32.57
CA GLN A 230 12.08 -29.66 -32.76
C GLN A 230 11.53 -31.09 -32.67
#